data_AF-A0A6M3L5M9-F1
#
_entry.id   AF-A0A6M3L5M9-F1
#
_cell.length_a   1.000
_cell.length_b   1.000
_cell.length_c   1.000
_cell.angle_alpha   90.00
_cell.angle_beta   90.00
_cell.angle_gamma   90.00
#
_symmetry.space_group_name_H-M   'P 1'
#
loop_
_entity.id
_entity.type
_entity.pdbx_description
1 polymer ?
#
loop_
_entity_poly.entity_id
_entity_poly.type
_entity_poly.pdbx_seq_one_letter_code
_entity_poly.pdbx_strand_id
1 'polypeptide(L)'
;MADNLAALKVKIGTRASGHADHPDFNILPIVQVSGMDWSKYIDVYGRGWHYATIGHRDVADDSPIGEQWGMLLIPETFAAQAIAAFPGLCSRLTATEAAAFYDGKVADRFEDEEIDETILVKIKAKRDLGMTLTREDKRALDKRDPTRGIRENRRKRFATYKVDANVNVVDPS
;
A
#
# COMPACT_ATOMS: atom_id res chain seq x y z
N MET A 1 6.60 17.88 -8.39
CA MET A 1 5.69 18.22 -7.27
C MET A 1 5.07 16.92 -6.78
N ALA A 2 4.79 16.78 -5.48
CA ALA A 2 4.13 15.58 -4.96
C ALA A 2 2.66 15.55 -5.39
N ASP A 3 2.14 14.35 -5.66
CA ASP A 3 0.73 14.18 -6.01
C ASP A 3 -0.13 14.32 -4.75
N ASN A 4 -1.07 15.26 -4.78
CA ASN A 4 -2.03 15.48 -3.71
C ASN A 4 -3.19 14.49 -3.88
N LEU A 5 -3.29 13.50 -2.99
CA LEU A 5 -4.28 12.42 -3.06
C LEU A 5 -5.07 12.32 -1.75
N ALA A 6 -6.34 11.93 -1.85
CA ALA A 6 -7.14 11.55 -0.70
C ALA A 6 -6.91 10.07 -0.36
N ALA A 7 -6.91 9.75 0.94
CA ALA A 7 -6.94 8.37 1.42
C ALA A 7 -8.40 7.92 1.60
N LEU A 8 -8.84 6.98 0.76
CA LEU A 8 -10.17 6.40 0.82
C LEU A 8 -10.09 4.99 1.41
N LYS A 9 -10.69 4.79 2.58
CA LYS A 9 -10.89 3.47 3.17
C LYS A 9 -12.11 2.82 2.52
N VAL A 10 -11.97 1.56 2.14
CA VAL A 10 -13.01 0.79 1.44
C VAL A 10 -13.24 -0.53 2.17
N LYS A 11 -14.50 -0.80 2.47
CA LYS A 11 -15.03 -2.09 2.91
C LYS A 11 -15.23 -2.98 1.69
N ILE A 12 -14.64 -4.18 1.71
CA ILE A 12 -14.67 -5.13 0.59
C ILE A 12 -15.33 -6.40 1.10
N GLY A 13 -16.46 -6.76 0.49
CA GLY A 13 -17.17 -7.99 0.80
C GLY A 13 -16.48 -9.22 0.19
N THR A 14 -16.93 -10.41 0.58
CA THR A 14 -16.51 -11.68 -0.01
C THR A 14 -17.72 -12.44 -0.48
N ARG A 15 -17.76 -12.69 -1.79
CA ARG A 15 -18.82 -13.50 -2.40
C ARG A 15 -18.66 -14.96 -2.01
N ALA A 16 -19.76 -15.72 -2.06
CA ALA A 16 -19.78 -17.16 -1.79
C ALA A 16 -18.73 -17.97 -2.59
N SER A 17 -18.33 -17.47 -3.76
CA SER A 17 -17.28 -18.06 -4.61
C SER A 17 -15.85 -17.78 -4.16
N GLY A 18 -15.64 -17.03 -3.07
CA GLY A 18 -14.33 -16.59 -2.59
C GLY A 18 -13.74 -15.39 -3.34
N HIS A 19 -14.52 -14.73 -4.21
CA HIS A 19 -14.08 -13.52 -4.90
C HIS A 19 -14.40 -12.26 -4.10
N ALA A 20 -13.46 -11.32 -4.08
CA ALA A 20 -13.64 -10.01 -3.46
C ALA A 20 -14.74 -9.22 -4.17
N ASP A 21 -15.65 -8.65 -3.39
CA ASP A 21 -16.75 -7.81 -3.83
C ASP A 21 -16.43 -6.34 -3.52
N HIS A 22 -15.80 -5.68 -4.49
CA HIS A 22 -15.50 -4.26 -4.38
C HIS A 22 -16.75 -3.45 -4.73
N PRO A 23 -16.92 -2.23 -4.16
CA PRO A 23 -17.95 -1.32 -4.67
C PRO A 23 -17.79 -1.10 -6.17
N ASP A 24 -18.91 -1.02 -6.89
CA ASP A 24 -18.89 -0.82 -8.35
C ASP A 24 -18.52 0.63 -8.70
N PHE A 25 -17.23 0.95 -8.67
CA PHE A 25 -16.75 2.30 -8.96
C PHE A 25 -16.91 2.70 -10.44
N ASN A 26 -17.33 1.81 -11.35
CA ASN A 26 -17.63 2.19 -12.73
C ASN A 26 -18.87 3.08 -12.84
N ILE A 27 -19.72 3.15 -11.81
CA ILE A 27 -20.86 4.07 -11.80
C ILE A 27 -20.47 5.52 -11.49
N LEU A 28 -19.23 5.77 -11.02
CA LEU A 28 -18.82 7.11 -10.63
C LEU A 28 -18.70 8.02 -11.87
N PRO A 29 -19.27 9.24 -11.85
CA PRO A 29 -19.18 10.16 -12.99
C PRO A 29 -17.76 10.39 -13.50
N ILE A 30 -16.77 10.51 -12.60
CA ILE A 30 -15.38 10.73 -12.99
C ILE A 30 -14.79 9.55 -13.78
N VAL A 31 -15.22 8.31 -13.46
CA VAL A 31 -14.79 7.10 -14.16
C VAL A 31 -15.49 7.01 -15.52
N GLN A 32 -16.80 7.24 -15.55
CA GLN A 32 -17.58 7.24 -16.80
C GLN A 32 -17.06 8.27 -17.82
N VAL A 33 -16.79 9.50 -17.36
CA VAL A 33 -16.24 10.57 -18.22
C VAL A 33 -14.84 10.22 -18.72
N SER A 34 -14.03 9.52 -17.92
CA SER A 34 -12.70 9.10 -18.34
C SER A 34 -12.72 8.03 -19.45
N GLY A 35 -13.83 7.31 -19.61
CA GLY A 35 -13.94 6.17 -20.52
C GLY A 35 -13.06 4.97 -20.14
N MET A 36 -12.52 4.95 -18.91
CA MET A 36 -11.67 3.88 -18.38
C MET A 36 -12.45 3.03 -17.37
N ASP A 37 -12.08 1.75 -17.24
CA ASP A 37 -12.50 0.95 -16.08
C ASP A 37 -11.90 1.56 -14.80
N TRP A 38 -12.65 1.52 -13.69
CA TRP A 38 -12.24 2.11 -12.43
C TRP A 38 -10.88 1.59 -11.95
N SER A 39 -10.55 0.31 -12.20
CA SER A 39 -9.27 -0.27 -11.78
C SER A 39 -8.10 0.38 -12.53
N LYS A 40 -8.29 0.71 -13.80
CA LYS A 40 -7.30 1.45 -14.59
C LYS A 40 -7.22 2.90 -14.15
N TYR A 41 -8.36 3.52 -13.81
CA TYR A 41 -8.39 4.88 -13.31
C TYR A 41 -7.54 5.04 -12.05
N ILE A 42 -7.69 4.14 -11.07
CA ILE A 42 -6.91 4.19 -9.82
C ILE A 42 -5.42 3.92 -10.03
N ASP A 43 -5.05 3.13 -11.04
CA ASP A 43 -3.65 2.86 -11.36
C ASP A 43 -2.99 4.04 -12.08
N VAL A 44 -3.73 4.74 -12.94
CA VAL A 44 -3.24 5.91 -13.69
C VAL A 44 -3.16 7.15 -12.81
N TYR A 45 -4.20 7.42 -12.01
CA TYR A 45 -4.34 8.67 -11.26
C TYR A 45 -4.13 8.53 -9.75
N GLY A 46 -3.98 7.30 -9.23
CA GLY A 46 -3.77 7.02 -7.82
C GLY A 46 -2.46 6.29 -7.54
N ARG A 47 -2.43 5.53 -6.44
CA ARG A 47 -1.34 4.60 -6.08
C ARG A 47 -1.84 3.19 -5.73
N GLY A 48 -2.86 2.74 -6.45
CA GLY A 48 -3.40 1.38 -6.33
C GLY A 48 -3.92 1.04 -4.92
N TRP A 49 -4.05 -0.26 -4.65
CA TRP A 49 -4.64 -0.80 -3.43
C TRP A 49 -3.63 -1.08 -2.31
N HIS A 50 -3.99 -0.65 -1.11
CA HIS A 50 -3.33 -1.01 0.14
C HIS A 50 -4.26 -1.86 0.99
N TYR A 51 -4.19 -3.18 0.82
CA TYR A 51 -5.03 -4.14 1.54
C TYR A 51 -4.53 -4.40 2.96
N ALA A 52 -5.47 -4.54 3.91
CA ALA A 52 -5.16 -5.10 5.22
C ALA A 52 -4.74 -6.58 5.10
N THR A 53 -3.67 -6.97 5.79
CA THR A 53 -3.10 -8.33 5.78
C THR A 53 -4.03 -9.36 6.44
N ILE A 54 -4.85 -8.90 7.39
CA ILE A 54 -5.87 -9.72 8.02
C ILE A 54 -6.99 -9.94 7.00
N GLY A 55 -7.07 -11.17 6.47
CA GLY A 55 -8.10 -11.60 5.52
C GLY A 55 -9.52 -11.44 6.07
N HIS A 56 -10.51 -11.94 5.32
CA HIS A 56 -11.93 -11.81 5.65
C HIS A 56 -12.23 -12.28 7.08
N ARG A 57 -12.60 -11.34 7.98
CA ARG A 57 -12.76 -11.62 9.42
C ARG A 57 -14.13 -11.28 9.96
N ASP A 58 -14.75 -10.22 9.46
CA ASP A 58 -16.01 -9.72 9.99
C ASP A 58 -17.15 -10.17 9.07
N VAL A 59 -17.99 -11.10 9.51
CA VAL A 59 -19.16 -11.57 8.76
C VAL A 59 -20.30 -10.57 8.93
N ALA A 60 -20.91 -10.16 7.83
CA ALA A 60 -22.11 -9.32 7.82
C ALA A 60 -23.14 -9.86 6.82
N ASP A 61 -24.37 -9.34 6.88
CA ASP A 61 -25.48 -9.77 6.02
C ASP A 61 -25.16 -9.60 4.52
N ASP A 62 -24.35 -8.61 4.16
CA ASP A 62 -23.86 -8.33 2.80
C ASP A 62 -22.54 -9.05 2.46
N SER A 63 -21.92 -9.75 3.41
CA SER A 63 -20.65 -10.45 3.23
C SER A 63 -20.58 -11.72 4.10
N PRO A 64 -21.28 -12.80 3.70
CA PRO A 64 -21.48 -13.99 4.53
C PRO A 64 -20.20 -14.80 4.81
N ILE A 65 -19.14 -14.56 4.03
CA ILE A 65 -17.82 -15.19 4.22
C ILE A 65 -16.86 -14.31 5.03
N GLY A 66 -17.17 -13.02 5.16
CA GLY A 66 -16.38 -12.06 5.92
C GLY A 66 -15.88 -10.88 5.08
N GLU A 67 -15.40 -9.84 5.74
CA GLU A 67 -15.01 -8.59 5.10
C GLU A 67 -13.51 -8.33 5.20
N GLN A 68 -12.97 -7.68 4.17
CA GLN A 68 -11.63 -7.13 4.17
C GLN A 68 -11.69 -5.61 4.01
N TRP A 69 -10.71 -4.93 4.58
CA TRP A 69 -10.54 -3.50 4.42
C TRP A 69 -9.36 -3.19 3.50
N GLY A 70 -9.56 -2.26 2.58
CA GLY A 70 -8.52 -1.67 1.75
C GLY A 70 -8.44 -0.16 1.94
N MET A 71 -7.30 0.41 1.57
CA MET A 71 -7.13 1.85 1.41
C MET A 71 -6.65 2.15 -0.01
N LEU A 72 -7.28 3.13 -0.65
CA LEU A 72 -6.86 3.71 -1.92
C LEU A 72 -6.26 5.09 -1.68
N LEU A 73 -5.18 5.42 -2.39
CA LEU A 73 -4.70 6.79 -2.53
C LEU A 73 -5.10 7.28 -3.92
N ILE A 74 -6.07 8.17 -3.99
CA ILE A 74 -6.74 8.55 -5.25
C ILE A 74 -7.11 10.05 -5.26
N PRO A 75 -7.42 10.65 -6.44
CA PRO A 75 -7.80 12.05 -6.51
C PRO A 75 -9.03 12.36 -5.65
N GLU A 76 -9.07 13.57 -5.07
CA GLU A 76 -10.14 13.97 -4.15
C GLU A 76 -11.55 13.88 -4.76
N THR A 77 -11.68 14.20 -6.05
CA THR A 77 -12.95 14.11 -6.78
C THR A 77 -13.48 12.68 -6.83
N PHE A 78 -12.60 11.70 -7.02
CA PHE A 78 -12.95 10.29 -6.98
C PHE A 78 -13.38 9.90 -5.56
N ALA A 79 -12.61 10.28 -4.54
CA ALA A 79 -12.93 9.98 -3.13
C ALA A 79 -14.32 10.50 -2.74
N ALA A 80 -14.61 11.76 -3.07
CA ALA A 80 -15.88 12.40 -2.75
C ALA A 80 -17.06 11.71 -3.45
N GLN A 81 -16.92 11.37 -4.74
CA GLN A 81 -17.96 10.66 -5.48
C GLN A 81 -18.17 9.24 -4.94
N ALA A 82 -17.10 8.52 -4.59
CA ALA A 82 -17.18 7.19 -4.02
C ALA A 82 -17.91 7.18 -2.66
N ILE A 83 -17.61 8.14 -1.79
CA ILE A 83 -18.28 8.28 -0.48
C ILE A 83 -19.76 8.61 -0.67
N ALA A 84 -20.09 9.49 -1.62
CA ALA A 84 -21.48 9.84 -1.90
C ALA A 84 -22.28 8.65 -2.48
N ALA A 85 -21.67 7.85 -3.36
CA ALA A 85 -22.32 6.69 -3.97
C ALA A 85 -22.39 5.47 -3.03
N PHE A 86 -21.40 5.31 -2.15
CA PHE A 86 -21.25 4.13 -1.29
C PHE A 86 -20.96 4.50 0.18
N PRO A 87 -21.83 5.27 0.86
CA PRO A 87 -21.53 5.82 2.19
C PRO A 87 -21.33 4.78 3.30
N GLY A 88 -21.86 3.56 3.14
CA GLY A 88 -21.65 2.45 4.08
C GLY A 88 -20.37 1.63 3.80
N LEU A 89 -19.78 1.77 2.61
CA LEU A 89 -18.61 1.01 2.19
C LEU A 89 -17.35 1.87 2.08
N CYS A 90 -17.49 3.18 1.91
CA CYS A 90 -16.41 4.10 1.64
C CYS A 90 -16.36 5.22 2.68
N SER A 91 -15.17 5.50 3.22
CA SER A 91 -14.94 6.64 4.11
C SER A 91 -13.58 7.28 3.85
N ARG A 92 -13.48 8.60 4.03
CA ARG A 92 -12.22 9.34 3.92
C ARG A 92 -11.43 9.18 5.22
N LEU A 93 -10.14 8.90 5.10
CA LEU A 93 -9.20 8.93 6.20
C LEU A 93 -8.45 10.25 6.21
N THR A 94 -8.18 10.77 7.41
CA THR A 94 -7.12 11.76 7.63
C THR A 94 -5.75 11.16 7.33
N ALA A 95 -4.73 12.00 7.16
CA ALA A 95 -3.34 11.59 6.97
C ALA A 95 -2.84 10.74 8.15
N THR A 96 -3.27 11.06 9.37
CA THR A 96 -2.94 10.29 10.58
C THR A 96 -3.61 8.93 10.58
N GLU A 97 -4.91 8.85 10.25
CA GLU A 97 -5.63 7.58 10.17
C GLU A 97 -5.11 6.70 9.02
N ALA A 98 -4.76 7.30 7.88
CA ALA A 98 -4.14 6.60 6.76
C ALA A 98 -2.79 6.00 7.15
N ALA A 99 -1.97 6.73 7.91
CA ALA A 99 -0.71 6.22 8.44
C ALA A 99 -0.94 5.07 9.41
N ALA A 100 -1.88 5.21 10.35
CA ALA A 100 -2.21 4.15 11.31
C ALA A 100 -2.75 2.90 10.61
N PHE A 101 -3.60 3.06 9.60
CA PHE A 101 -4.13 1.96 8.79
C PHE A 101 -2.99 1.26 8.03
N TYR A 102 -2.15 2.01 7.33
CA TYR A 102 -1.06 1.42 6.57
C TYR A 102 -0.06 0.69 7.48
N ASP A 103 0.46 1.35 8.50
CA ASP A 103 1.50 0.78 9.37
C ASP A 103 0.96 -0.40 10.21
N GLY A 104 -0.29 -0.32 10.66
CA GLY A 104 -0.91 -1.34 11.53
C GLY A 104 -1.61 -2.48 10.79
N LYS A 105 -1.98 -2.30 9.50
CA LYS A 105 -2.75 -3.30 8.75
C LYS A 105 -2.08 -3.73 7.45
N VAL A 106 -1.45 -2.81 6.72
CA VAL A 106 -0.90 -3.07 5.37
C VAL A 106 0.56 -3.51 5.46
N ALA A 107 1.34 -2.84 6.30
CA ALA A 107 2.78 -3.03 6.39
C ALA A 107 3.21 -4.29 7.14
N ASP A 108 2.27 -4.97 7.79
CA ASP A 108 2.51 -6.21 8.53
C ASP A 108 3.10 -7.31 7.65
N ARG A 109 2.68 -7.37 6.36
CA ARG A 109 3.19 -8.34 5.37
C ARG A 109 4.59 -8.05 4.84
N PHE A 110 5.14 -6.87 5.11
CA PHE A 110 6.45 -6.48 4.61
C PHE A 110 7.50 -6.78 5.67
N GLU A 111 8.62 -7.37 5.28
CA GLU A 111 9.79 -7.49 6.15
C GLU A 111 10.34 -6.10 6.49
N ASP A 112 10.98 -5.97 7.66
CA ASP A 112 11.63 -4.72 8.06
C ASP A 112 12.80 -4.34 7.13
N GLU A 113 13.42 -5.34 6.50
CA GLU A 113 14.63 -5.19 5.71
C GLU A 113 14.45 -5.84 4.32
N GLU A 114 15.00 -5.18 3.29
CA GLU A 114 15.21 -5.76 1.97
C GLU A 114 16.60 -6.40 1.92
N ILE A 115 16.64 -7.69 1.62
CA ILE A 115 17.86 -8.50 1.63
C ILE A 115 18.27 -8.89 0.21
N ASP A 116 19.49 -8.53 -0.18
CA ASP A 116 20.15 -9.02 -1.38
C ASP A 116 21.05 -10.21 -1.02
N GLU A 117 20.46 -11.39 -1.02
CA GLU A 117 21.13 -12.65 -0.65
C GLU A 117 22.40 -12.90 -1.47
N THR A 118 22.42 -12.50 -2.75
CA THR A 118 23.58 -12.72 -3.63
C THR A 118 24.80 -11.95 -3.12
N ILE A 119 24.62 -10.70 -2.69
CA ILE A 119 25.70 -9.90 -2.10
C ILE A 119 26.12 -10.48 -0.75
N LEU A 120 25.17 -10.88 0.09
CA LEU A 120 25.46 -11.40 1.42
C LEU A 120 26.20 -12.74 1.38
N VAL A 121 25.87 -13.63 0.45
CA VAL A 121 26.58 -14.90 0.23
C VAL A 121 28.03 -14.63 -0.20
N LYS A 122 28.27 -13.66 -1.08
CA LYS A 122 29.65 -13.27 -1.49
C LYS A 122 30.45 -12.72 -0.31
N ILE A 123 29.84 -11.88 0.52
CA ILE A 123 30.47 -11.33 1.73
C ILE A 123 30.77 -12.45 2.73
N LYS A 124 29.83 -13.40 2.91
CA LYS A 124 30.04 -14.57 3.75
C LYS A 124 31.21 -15.42 3.24
N ALA A 125 31.27 -15.73 1.94
CA ALA A 125 32.37 -16.49 1.36
C ALA A 125 33.73 -15.81 1.57
N LYS A 126 33.81 -14.47 1.43
CA LYS A 126 35.04 -13.71 1.74
C LYS A 126 35.46 -13.90 3.20
N ARG A 127 34.52 -13.81 4.15
CA ARG A 127 34.80 -14.04 5.59
C ARG A 127 35.29 -15.46 5.85
N ASP A 128 34.62 -16.45 5.27
CA ASP A 128 34.94 -17.87 5.44
C ASP A 128 36.33 -18.21 4.87
N LEU A 129 36.77 -17.51 3.81
CA LEU A 129 38.11 -17.63 3.22
C LEU A 129 39.18 -16.78 3.93
N GLY A 130 38.85 -16.07 5.02
CA GLY A 130 39.79 -15.20 5.74
C GLY A 130 40.17 -13.92 4.98
N MET A 131 39.40 -13.54 3.95
CA MET A 131 39.66 -12.32 3.18
C MET A 131 39.19 -11.07 3.94
N THR A 132 39.93 -9.97 3.81
CA THR A 132 39.50 -8.69 4.36
C THR A 132 38.29 -8.14 3.60
N LEU A 133 37.26 -7.73 4.33
CA LEU A 133 36.10 -7.06 3.75
C LEU A 133 36.45 -5.66 3.25
N THR A 134 36.03 -5.36 2.03
CA THR A 134 36.18 -4.03 1.43
C THR A 134 35.26 -3.00 2.10
N ARG A 135 35.44 -1.71 1.79
CA ARG A 135 34.52 -0.66 2.25
C ARG A 135 33.10 -0.90 1.74
N GLU A 136 32.96 -1.37 0.51
CA GLU A 136 31.65 -1.68 -0.09
C GLU A 136 30.97 -2.85 0.60
N ASP A 137 31.72 -3.91 0.93
CA ASP A 137 31.18 -5.04 1.71
C ASP A 137 30.67 -4.60 3.09
N LYS A 138 31.35 -3.65 3.74
CA LYS A 138 30.92 -3.08 5.02
C LYS A 138 29.66 -2.24 4.87
N ARG A 139 29.55 -1.44 3.80
CA ARG A 139 28.37 -0.63 3.48
C ARG A 139 27.16 -1.51 3.15
N ALA A 140 27.37 -2.61 2.42
CA ALA A 140 26.33 -3.60 2.14
C ALA A 140 25.77 -4.31 3.39
N LEU A 141 26.48 -4.26 4.52
CA LEU A 141 26.02 -4.79 5.80
C LEU A 141 25.40 -3.71 6.71
N ASP A 142 25.46 -2.44 6.32
CA ASP A 142 24.84 -1.34 7.04
C ASP A 142 23.46 -1.05 6.45
N LYS A 143 22.40 -1.39 7.17
CA LYS A 143 21.02 -1.21 6.73
C LYS A 143 20.62 0.23 6.41
N ARG A 144 21.37 1.22 6.93
CA ARG A 144 21.16 2.65 6.67
C ARG A 144 21.86 3.12 5.42
N ASP A 145 22.80 2.34 4.88
CA ASP A 145 23.48 2.66 3.64
C ASP A 145 22.63 2.20 2.45
N PRO A 146 22.47 3.01 1.39
CA PRO A 146 21.68 2.61 0.22
C PRO A 146 22.32 1.50 -0.62
N THR A 147 23.56 1.09 -0.31
CA THR A 147 24.28 0.01 -1.01
C THR A 147 23.50 -1.30 -0.95
N ARG A 148 23.52 -2.06 -2.06
CA ARG A 148 22.86 -3.38 -2.12
C ARG A 148 23.47 -4.34 -1.09
N GLY A 149 22.63 -5.06 -0.37
CA GLY A 149 23.00 -5.92 0.75
C GLY A 149 21.84 -6.03 1.72
N ILE A 150 21.96 -5.48 2.93
CA ILE A 150 20.84 -5.27 3.86
C ILE A 150 20.41 -3.81 3.74
N ARG A 151 19.13 -3.53 3.54
CA ARG A 151 18.59 -2.17 3.51
C ARG A 151 17.27 -2.08 4.26
N GLU A 152 16.98 -0.94 4.85
CA GLU A 152 15.63 -0.68 5.39
C GLU A 152 14.57 -0.79 4.29
N ASN A 153 13.49 -1.55 4.55
CA ASN A 153 12.41 -1.69 3.61
C ASN A 153 11.56 -0.41 3.59
N ARG A 154 11.67 0.36 2.51
CA ARG A 154 10.99 1.64 2.35
C ARG A 154 9.46 1.52 2.27
N ARG A 155 8.93 0.30 2.06
CA ARG A 155 7.50 -0.01 2.10
C ARG A 155 6.96 -0.32 3.50
N LYS A 156 7.82 -0.48 4.51
CA LYS A 156 7.43 -0.88 5.88
C LYS A 156 6.73 0.24 6.66
N ARG A 157 7.00 1.50 6.32
CA ARG A 157 6.39 2.67 6.97
C ARG A 157 5.70 3.54 5.96
N PHE A 158 4.50 4.01 6.28
CA PHE A 158 3.74 4.87 5.39
C PHE A 158 4.45 6.18 5.12
N ALA A 159 5.13 6.75 6.12
CA ALA A 159 5.93 7.96 5.97
C ALA A 159 6.98 7.81 4.85
N THR A 160 7.74 6.72 4.89
CA THR A 160 8.77 6.43 3.88
C THR A 160 8.14 6.12 2.52
N TYR A 161 7.11 5.28 2.50
CA TYR A 161 6.37 4.95 1.27
C TYR A 161 5.86 6.19 0.54
N LYS A 162 5.29 7.17 1.25
CA LYS A 162 4.79 8.41 0.65
C LYS A 162 5.88 9.22 -0.03
N VAL A 163 7.08 9.29 0.57
CA VAL A 163 8.23 9.98 -0.05
C VAL A 163 8.64 9.27 -1.33
N ASP A 164 8.75 7.93 -1.29
CA ASP A 164 9.12 7.11 -2.45
C ASP A 164 8.12 7.19 -3.59
N ALA A 165 6.83 7.14 -3.25
CA ALA A 165 5.72 7.22 -4.20
C ALA A 165 5.43 8.66 -4.65
N ASN A 166 6.15 9.65 -4.08
CA ASN A 166 5.96 11.08 -4.31
C ASN A 166 4.48 11.51 -4.08
N VAL A 167 3.90 11.13 -2.95
CA VAL A 167 2.50 11.39 -2.57
C VAL A 167 2.41 12.24 -1.32
N ASN A 168 1.50 13.22 -1.37
CA ASN A 168 0.99 13.94 -0.21
C ASN A 168 -0.47 13.57 0.03
N VAL A 169 -0.82 13.15 1.25
CA VAL A 169 -2.20 12.80 1.61
C VAL A 169 -2.91 14.04 2.11
N VAL A 170 -4.01 14.40 1.46
CA VAL A 170 -4.80 15.59 1.80
C VAL A 170 -5.89 15.23 2.79
N ASP A 171 -5.88 15.90 3.94
CA ASP A 171 -6.92 15.75 4.97
C ASP A 171 -8.30 16.19 4.47
N PRO A 172 -9.39 15.57 4.96
CA PRO A 172 -10.74 16.09 4.71
C PRO A 172 -10.85 17.52 5.23
N SER A 173 -11.31 18.42 4.36
CA SER A 173 -11.64 19.82 4.69
C SER A 173 -12.93 19.95 5.48
#